data_AF-A0A171DMQ9-F1
#
_entry.id   AF-A0A171DMQ9-F1
#
_cell.length_a   1.000
_cell.length_b   1.000
_cell.length_c   1.000
_cell.angle_alpha   90.00
_cell.angle_beta   90.00
_cell.angle_gamma   90.00
#
_symmetry.space_group_name_H-M   'P 1'
#
loop_
_entity.id
_entity.type
_entity.pdbx_description
1 polymer ?
#
loop_
_entity_poly.entity_id
_entity_poly.type
_entity_poly.pdbx_seq_one_letter_code
_entity_poly.pdbx_strand_id
1 'polypeptide(L)' 'MEPKPFVMVPGIEYHAFGNTRDHAYSTDSVSFASDDIAKLKPGMVLIQQYDEKKNDSVDVLISQEEFDRRGQDPSQCA' A
#
# COMPACT_ATOMS: atom_id res chain seq x y z
N MET A 1 21.42 -19.56 10.51
CA MET A 1 20.50 -18.82 11.42
C MET A 1 19.37 -18.31 10.58
N GLU A 2 18.13 -18.72 10.85
CA GLU A 2 16.98 -18.05 10.24
C GLU A 2 16.83 -16.64 10.83
N PRO A 3 16.53 -15.62 10.01
CA PRO A 3 16.22 -14.30 10.52
C PRO A 3 14.96 -14.37 11.38
N LYS A 4 14.96 -13.69 12.52
CA LYS A 4 13.76 -13.58 13.36
C LYS A 4 12.64 -12.88 12.56
N PRO A 5 11.37 -13.30 12.73
CA PRO A 5 10.25 -12.60 12.12
C PRO A 5 10.26 -11.13 12.51
N PHE A 6 10.06 -10.25 11.52
CA PHE A 6 9.86 -8.84 11.79
C PHE A 6 8.50 -8.63 12.44
N VAL A 7 8.46 -7.92 13.57
CA VAL A 7 7.23 -7.58 14.30
C VAL A 7 7.04 -6.08 14.21
N MET A 8 5.90 -5.64 13.67
CA MET A 8 5.54 -4.23 13.60
C MET A 8 5.23 -3.68 15.00
N VAL A 9 5.61 -2.43 15.24
CA VAL A 9 5.44 -1.71 16.50
C VAL A 9 4.25 -0.76 16.38
N PRO A 10 3.29 -0.79 17.32
CA PRO A 10 2.17 0.16 17.36
C PRO A 10 2.63 1.62 17.36
N GLY A 11 1.91 2.47 16.61
CA GLY A 11 2.21 3.90 16.47
C GLY A 11 3.42 4.24 15.60
N ILE A 12 4.10 3.26 14.99
CA ILE A 12 5.15 3.51 13.99
C ILE A 12 4.56 3.41 12.58
N GLU A 13 4.81 4.44 11.77
CA GLU A 13 4.56 4.41 10.33
C GLU A 13 5.75 3.77 9.61
N TYR A 14 5.45 2.78 8.77
CA TYR A 14 6.39 2.09 7.92
C TYR A 14 6.20 2.55 6.47
N HIS A 15 7.30 2.68 5.75
CA HIS A 15 7.29 3.04 4.33
C HIS A 15 7.91 1.93 3.49
N ALA A 16 7.21 1.55 2.43
CA ALA A 16 7.69 0.68 1.37
C ALA A 16 7.82 1.49 0.07
N PHE A 17 9.00 1.44 -0.54
CA PHE A 17 9.29 2.13 -1.79
C PHE A 17 9.63 1.13 -2.89
N GLY A 18 8.99 1.27 -4.03
CA GLY A 18 9.36 0.61 -5.28
C GLY A 18 10.13 1.57 -6.16
N ASN A 19 11.27 1.14 -6.69
CA ASN A 19 12.05 1.92 -7.65
C ASN A 19 12.30 1.10 -8.91
N THR A 20 12.50 1.78 -10.03
CA THR A 20 13.04 1.13 -11.22
C THR A 20 14.41 0.53 -10.95
N ARG A 21 14.81 -0.46 -11.77
CA ARG A 21 16.10 -1.15 -11.63
C ARG A 21 17.30 -0.21 -11.75
N ASP A 22 17.16 0.88 -12.50
CA ASP A 22 18.17 1.92 -12.68
C ASP A 22 18.06 3.06 -11.65
N HIS A 23 17.12 2.97 -10.70
CA HIS A 23 16.83 3.98 -9.68
C HIS A 23 16.48 5.37 -10.25
N ALA A 24 16.08 5.45 -11.52
CA ALA A 24 15.76 6.71 -12.16
C ALA A 24 14.47 7.35 -11.63
N TYR A 25 13.49 6.53 -11.22
CA TYR A 25 12.26 7.01 -10.58
C TYR A 25 11.64 5.97 -9.63
N SER A 26 10.86 6.49 -8.67
CA SER A 26 10.02 5.68 -7.79
C SER A 26 8.80 5.18 -8.58
N THR A 27 8.57 3.88 -8.62
CA THR A 27 7.37 3.28 -9.22
C THR A 27 6.23 3.24 -8.21
N ASP A 28 6.55 3.10 -6.92
CA ASP A 28 5.56 2.95 -5.86
C ASP A 28 6.07 3.56 -4.56
N SER A 29 5.15 4.10 -3.76
CA SER A 29 5.40 4.52 -2.39
C SER A 29 4.15 4.23 -1.56
N VAL A 30 4.28 3.37 -0.56
CA VAL A 30 3.19 3.02 0.36
C VAL A 30 3.62 3.26 1.79
N SER A 31 2.79 3.96 2.56
CA SER A 31 2.95 4.16 4.00
C SER A 31 1.86 3.40 4.75
N PHE A 32 2.18 2.75 5.87
CA PHE A 32 1.20 2.05 6.70
C PHE A 32 1.65 1.91 8.15
N ALA A 33 0.72 1.84 9.08
CA ALA A 33 0.96 1.53 10.47
C ALA A 33 0.39 0.14 10.83
N SER A 34 0.90 -0.49 11.90
CA SER A 34 0.31 -1.75 12.38
C SER A 34 -1.16 -1.62 12.74
N ASP A 35 -1.57 -0.43 13.18
CA ASP A 35 -2.92 -0.14 13.66
C ASP A 35 -3.95 -0.14 12.50
N ASP A 36 -3.48 -0.03 11.25
CA ASP A 36 -4.31 -0.13 10.06
C ASP A 36 -4.92 -1.53 9.89
N ILE A 37 -4.37 -2.55 10.56
CA ILE A 37 -4.95 -3.89 10.59
C ILE A 37 -6.37 -3.89 11.17
N ALA A 38 -6.69 -2.97 12.07
CA ALA A 38 -8.02 -2.83 12.64
C ALA A 38 -9.05 -2.32 11.62
N LYS A 39 -8.60 -1.68 10.54
CA LYS A 39 -9.45 -1.21 9.43
C LYS A 39 -9.83 -2.36 8.49
N LEU A 40 -9.03 -3.42 8.44
CA LEU A 40 -9.20 -4.55 7.51
C LEU A 40 -10.35 -5.47 7.93
N LYS A 41 -11.04 -6.02 6.91
CA LYS A 41 -12.06 -7.06 7.06
C LYS A 41 -11.72 -8.21 6.11
N PRO A 42 -12.12 -9.45 6.42
CA PRO A 42 -11.94 -10.56 5.49
C PRO A 42 -12.47 -10.23 4.09
N GLY A 43 -11.66 -10.46 3.06
CA GLY A 43 -11.99 -10.18 1.66
C GLY A 43 -11.84 -8.72 1.22
N MET A 44 -11.30 -7.85 2.08
CA MET A 44 -11.00 -6.45 1.75
C MET A 44 -9.50 -6.19 1.73
N VAL A 45 -9.11 -5.20 0.93
CA VAL A 45 -7.75 -4.71 0.78
C VAL A 45 -7.74 -3.22 1.11
N LEU A 46 -6.76 -2.79 1.90
CA LEU A 46 -6.48 -1.37 2.13
C LEU A 46 -5.47 -0.91 1.08
N ILE A 47 -5.84 0.10 0.29
CA ILE A 47 -4.97 0.73 -0.69
C ILE A 47 -4.74 2.19 -0.33
N GLN A 48 -3.65 2.78 -0.82
CA GLN A 48 -3.46 4.22 -0.80
C GLN A 48 -3.86 4.79 -2.14
N GLN A 49 -4.76 5.78 -2.11
CA GLN A 49 -5.25 6.46 -3.29
C GLN A 49 -5.08 7.97 -3.12
N TYR A 50 -4.58 8.64 -4.16
CA TYR A 50 -4.45 10.09 -4.14
C TYR A 50 -5.82 10.77 -4.09
N ASP A 51 -6.03 11.61 -3.07
CA ASP A 51 -7.20 12.47 -2.92
C ASP A 51 -6.82 13.90 -3.30
N GLU A 52 -7.26 14.34 -4.47
CA GLU A 52 -6.98 15.69 -5.00
C GLU A 52 -7.44 16.81 -4.06
N LYS A 53 -8.50 16.60 -3.29
CA LYS A 53 -9.02 17.64 -2.38
C LYS A 53 -8.13 17.84 -1.17
N LYS A 54 -7.49 16.76 -0.72
CA LYS A 54 -6.54 16.78 0.39
C LYS A 54 -5.11 17.01 -0.08
N ASN A 55 -4.87 16.88 -1.39
CA ASN A 55 -3.56 16.91 -2.01
C ASN A 55 -2.61 15.90 -1.31
N ASP A 56 -3.14 14.71 -1.03
CA ASP A 56 -2.47 13.68 -0.24
C ASP A 56 -2.97 12.27 -0.60
N SER A 57 -2.17 11.25 -0.33
CA SER A 57 -2.57 9.85 -0.45
C SER A 57 -3.32 9.41 0.79
N VAL A 58 -4.55 8.90 0.61
CA VAL A 58 -5.40 8.44 1.72
C VAL A 58 -5.69 6.96 1.62
N ASP A 59 -5.88 6.33 2.77
CA ASP A 59 -6.30 4.94 2.84
C ASP A 59 -7.75 4.76 2.37
N VAL A 60 -7.95 3.80 1.48
CA VAL A 60 -9.26 3.38 0.98
C VAL A 60 -9.39 1.87 1.10
N LEU A 61 -10.50 1.40 1.68
CA LEU A 61 -10.86 -0.01 1.63
C LEU A 61 -11.58 -0.34 0.32
N ILE A 62 -11.08 -1.35 -0.38
CA ILE A 62 -11.74 -1.94 -1.55
C ILE A 62 -11.87 -3.46 -1.37
N SER A 63 -12.71 -4.11 -2.17
CA SER A 63 -12.77 -5.58 -2.18
C SER A 63 -11.52 -6.16 -2.83
N GLN A 64 -11.19 -7.42 -2.49
CA GLN A 64 -10.14 -8.17 -3.19
C GLN A 64 -10.38 -8.23 -4.69
N GLU A 65 -11.63 -8.47 -5.12
CA GLU A 65 -12.00 -8.51 -6.54
C GLU A 65 -11.68 -7.19 -7.27
N GLU A 66 -12.00 -6.05 -6.66
CA GLU A 66 -11.70 -4.74 -7.24
C GLU A 66 -10.19 -4.47 -7.28
N PHE A 67 -9.45 -4.90 -6.25
CA PHE A 67 -8.00 -4.81 -6.23
C PHE A 67 -7.38 -5.60 -7.39
N ASP A 68 -7.80 -6.85 -7.56
CA ASP A 68 -7.31 -7.73 -8.63
C ASP A 68 -7.65 -7.15 -10.01
N ARG A 69 -8.87 -6.61 -10.18
CA ARG A 69 -9.29 -5.95 -11.42
C ARG A 69 -8.42 -4.74 -11.76
N ARG A 70 -8.12 -3.88 -10.77
CA ARG A 70 -7.26 -2.70 -10.95
C ARG A 70 -5.82 -3.10 -11.28
N GLY A 71 -5.28 -4.10 -10.60
CA GLY A 71 -3.93 -4.60 -10.85
C GLY A 71 -3.72 -5.21 -12.24
N GLN A 72 -4.80 -5.56 -12.92
CA GLN A 72 -4.78 -6.06 -14.30
C GLN A 72 -5.08 -4.98 -15.35
N ASP A 73 -5.41 -3.75 -14.94
CA ASP A 73 -5.72 -2.66 -15.86
C ASP A 73 -4.42 -1.98 -16.33
N PRO A 74 -4.02 -2.14 -17.61
CA PRO A 74 -2.76 -1.57 -18.10
C PRO A 74 -2.76 -0.04 -18.08
N SER A 75 -3.94 0.60 -18.05
CA SER A 75 -4.05 2.06 -17.96
C SER A 75 -3.73 2.59 -16.56
N GLN A 76 -3.67 1.71 -15.55
CA GLN A 76 -3.32 2.02 -14.17
C GLN A 76 -1.84 1.71 -13.85
N CYS A 77 -1.06 1.22 -14.82
CA CYS A 77 0.36 0.84 -14.65
C CYS A 77 1.35 1.87 -15.23
N ALA A 78 0.90 3.10 -15.51
CA ALA A 78 1.68 4.14 -16.18
C ALA A 78 2.33 5.13 -15.21
#